data_AF-A0A2E6Z1G4-F1
#
_entry.id   AF-A0A2E6Z1G4-F1
#
_cell.length_a   1.000
_cell.length_b   1.000
_cell.length_c   1.000
_cell.angle_alpha   90.00
_cell.angle_beta   90.00
_cell.angle_gamma   90.00
#
_symmetry.space_group_name_H-M   'P 1'
#
loop_
_entity.id
_entity.type
_entity.pdbx_description
1 polymer ?
#
loop_
_entity_poly.entity_id
_entity_poly.type
_entity_poly.pdbx_seq_one_letter_code
_entity_poly.pdbx_strand_id
1 'polypeptide(L)'
;MPSKKSHRKQLKNQEYNKTISSKARNAIKEAKKAITEDPSSEKTTISVKKAIQSLDKAAQKGVIHKNNAGRRKSRLVATLDRASNKK
;
A
#
# COMPACT_ATOMS: atom_id res chain seq x y z
N MET A 1 -25.27 16.75 13.17
CA MET A 1 -24.73 16.99 11.81
C MET A 1 -23.48 17.86 11.92
N PRO A 2 -22.39 17.59 11.17
CA PRO A 2 -21.21 18.45 11.16
C PRO A 2 -21.56 19.85 10.61
N SER A 3 -20.88 20.89 11.08
CA SER A 3 -21.10 22.25 10.57
C SER A 3 -20.79 22.36 9.08
N LYS A 4 -21.44 23.28 8.35
CA LYS A 4 -21.20 23.50 6.90
C LYS A 4 -19.70 23.67 6.57
N LYS A 5 -18.94 24.34 7.44
CA LYS A 5 -17.49 24.51 7.29
C LYS A 5 -16.73 23.19 7.48
N SER A 6 -17.07 22.43 8.52
CA SER A 6 -16.45 21.13 8.81
C SER A 6 -16.72 20.13 7.69
N HIS A 7 -17.95 20.10 7.16
CA HIS A 7 -18.34 19.21 6.07
C HIS A 7 -17.51 19.46 4.80
N ARG A 8 -17.37 20.73 4.38
CA ARG A 8 -16.51 21.09 3.23
C ARG A 8 -15.05 20.66 3.43
N LYS A 9 -14.50 20.86 4.64
CA LYS A 9 -13.13 20.42 4.96
C LYS A 9 -12.99 18.90 4.90
N GLN A 10 -13.98 18.17 5.39
CA GLN A 10 -14.00 16.71 5.35
C GLN A 10 -13.99 16.18 3.91
N LEU A 11 -14.81 16.72 3.02
CA LEU A 11 -14.84 16.33 1.60
C LEU A 11 -13.48 16.53 0.92
N LYS A 12 -12.86 17.70 1.12
CA LYS A 12 -11.52 18.00 0.59
C LYS A 12 -10.45 17.00 1.08
N ASN A 13 -10.47 16.71 2.38
CA ASN A 13 -9.53 15.75 2.98
C ASN A 13 -9.80 14.32 2.49
N GLN A 14 -11.06 13.95 2.28
CA GLN A 14 -11.45 12.65 1.78
C GLN A 14 -10.92 12.41 0.36
N GLU A 15 -11.05 13.39 -0.54
CA GLU A 15 -10.51 13.32 -1.90
C GLU A 15 -8.99 13.15 -1.90
N TYR A 16 -8.29 13.98 -1.11
CA TYR A 16 -6.84 13.86 -0.95
C TYR A 16 -6.42 12.48 -0.43
N ASN A 17 -7.03 12.01 0.65
CA ASN A 17 -6.74 10.70 1.24
C ASN A 17 -7.10 9.54 0.30
N LYS A 18 -8.15 9.69 -0.52
CA LYS A 18 -8.56 8.70 -1.51
C LYS A 18 -7.45 8.44 -2.52
N THR A 19 -6.82 9.49 -3.06
CA THR A 19 -5.73 9.34 -4.06
C THR A 19 -4.49 8.65 -3.49
N ILE A 20 -4.09 9.00 -2.26
CA ILE A 20 -2.92 8.39 -1.60
C ILE A 20 -3.21 6.94 -1.24
N SER A 21 -4.37 6.67 -0.65
CA SER A 21 -4.76 5.32 -0.27
C SER A 21 -4.98 4.41 -1.48
N SER A 22 -5.49 4.93 -2.61
CA SER A 22 -5.64 4.15 -3.84
C SER A 22 -4.29 3.81 -4.45
N LYS A 23 -3.35 4.77 -4.51
CA LYS A 23 -1.98 4.53 -4.98
C LYS A 23 -1.27 3.44 -4.16
N ALA A 24 -1.38 3.48 -2.83
CA ALA A 24 -0.81 2.44 -1.97
C ALA A 24 -1.49 1.07 -2.17
N ARG A 25 -2.82 1.04 -2.34
CA ARG A 25 -3.57 -0.20 -2.63
C ARG A 25 -3.19 -0.81 -3.98
N ASN A 26 -3.08 0.03 -5.02
CA ASN A 26 -2.72 -0.41 -6.36
C ASN A 26 -1.29 -0.97 -6.40
N ALA A 27 -0.33 -0.30 -5.76
CA ALA A 27 1.05 -0.78 -5.69
C ALA A 27 1.14 -2.16 -5.02
N ILE A 28 0.34 -2.42 -3.98
CA ILE A 28 0.27 -3.77 -3.37
C ILE A 28 -0.37 -4.78 -4.32
N LYS A 29 -1.42 -4.39 -5.06
CA LYS A 29 -2.07 -5.28 -6.03
C LYS A 29 -1.10 -5.67 -7.14
N GLU A 30 -0.33 -4.71 -7.66
CA GLU A 30 0.74 -4.93 -8.65
C GLU A 30 1.81 -5.87 -8.09
N ALA A 31 2.33 -5.60 -6.89
CA ALA A 31 3.33 -6.46 -6.27
C ALA A 31 2.82 -7.90 -6.05
N LYS A 32 1.57 -8.07 -5.60
CA LYS A 32 0.97 -9.40 -5.45
C LYS A 32 0.85 -10.16 -6.76
N LYS A 33 0.45 -9.47 -7.84
CA LYS A 33 0.38 -10.07 -9.19
C LYS A 33 1.77 -10.51 -9.67
N ALA A 34 2.77 -9.65 -9.50
CA ALA A 34 4.15 -9.99 -9.86
C ALA A 34 4.66 -11.23 -9.10
N ILE A 35 4.36 -11.33 -7.79
CA ILE A 35 4.71 -12.51 -6.98
C ILE A 35 4.01 -13.78 -7.49
N THR A 36 2.76 -13.69 -7.95
CA THR A 36 2.04 -14.88 -8.48
C THR A 36 2.51 -15.32 -9.86
N GLU A 37 2.99 -14.39 -10.68
CA GLU A 37 3.45 -14.68 -12.05
C GLU A 37 4.89 -15.22 -12.05
N ASP A 38 5.81 -14.52 -11.40
CA ASP A 38 7.22 -14.94 -11.31
C ASP A 38 7.84 -14.46 -9.98
N PRO A 39 7.90 -15.33 -8.96
CA PRO A 39 8.44 -14.99 -7.64
C PRO A 39 9.91 -14.57 -7.64
N SER A 40 10.71 -15.08 -8.59
CA SER A 40 12.17 -14.88 -8.62
C SER A 40 12.61 -13.79 -9.59
N SER A 41 11.68 -13.17 -10.33
CA SER A 41 12.01 -12.10 -11.25
C SER A 41 12.52 -10.84 -10.53
N GLU A 42 13.51 -10.18 -11.12
CA GLU A 42 13.92 -8.83 -10.72
C GLU A 42 12.73 -7.84 -10.74
N LYS A 43 11.81 -7.99 -11.69
CA LYS A 43 10.58 -7.18 -11.80
C LYS A 43 9.70 -7.29 -10.55
N THR A 44 9.64 -8.48 -9.95
CA THR A 44 8.90 -8.72 -8.71
C THR A 44 9.55 -8.00 -7.55
N THR A 45 10.87 -8.09 -7.41
CA THR A 45 11.60 -7.38 -6.35
C THR A 45 11.44 -5.85 -6.45
N ILE A 46 11.48 -5.29 -7.67
CA ILE A 46 11.27 -3.86 -7.92
C ILE A 46 9.84 -3.46 -7.55
N SER A 47 8.85 -4.26 -7.95
CA SER A 47 7.43 -4.02 -7.65
C SER A 47 7.16 -4.05 -6.14
N VAL A 48 7.77 -5.00 -5.42
CA VAL A 48 7.71 -5.12 -3.96
C VAL A 48 8.32 -3.89 -3.29
N LYS A 49 9.52 -3.46 -3.71
CA LYS A 49 10.17 -2.24 -3.19
C LYS A 49 9.31 -1.00 -3.42
N LYS A 50 8.71 -0.86 -4.61
CA LYS A 50 7.79 0.24 -4.94
C LYS A 50 6.54 0.24 -4.06
N ALA A 51 5.98 -0.94 -3.77
CA ALA A 51 4.84 -1.10 -2.88
C ALA A 51 5.19 -0.68 -1.43
N ILE A 52 6.35 -1.10 -0.93
CA ILE A 52 6.87 -0.70 0.39
C ILE A 52 7.04 0.81 0.47
N GLN A 53 7.71 1.42 -0.52
CA GLN A 53 7.92 2.86 -0.55
C GLN A 53 6.60 3.64 -0.58
N SER A 54 5.61 3.16 -1.34
CA SER A 54 4.27 3.77 -1.42
C SER A 54 3.52 3.70 -0.09
N LEU A 55 3.62 2.56 0.62
CA LEU A 55 3.03 2.40 1.96
C LEU A 55 3.66 3.33 2.99
N ASP A 56 4.98 3.46 2.97
CA ASP A 56 5.70 4.30 3.93
C ASP A 56 5.42 5.79 3.69
N LYS A 57 5.36 6.22 2.43
CA LYS A 57 4.91 7.58 2.07
C LYS A 57 3.47 7.84 2.51
N ALA A 58 2.57 6.86 2.39
CA ALA A 58 1.20 7.00 2.86
C ALA A 58 1.10 7.05 4.39
N ALA A 59 1.99 6.37 5.10
CA ALA A 59 2.08 6.42 6.56
C ALA A 59 2.64 7.75 7.05
N GLN A 60 3.69 8.26 6.41
CA GLN A 60 4.29 9.56 6.74
C GLN A 60 3.28 10.70 6.57
N LYS A 61 2.40 10.62 5.56
CA LYS A 61 1.32 11.59 5.34
C LYS A 61 0.12 11.42 6.30
N GLY A 62 0.15 10.44 7.21
CA GLY A 62 -0.93 10.17 8.15
C GLY A 62 -2.19 9.56 7.54
N VAL A 63 -2.18 9.19 6.25
CA VAL A 63 -3.34 8.60 5.55
C VAL A 63 -3.54 7.15 5.99
N ILE A 64 -2.45 6.44 6.29
CA ILE A 64 -2.46 5.07 6.82
C ILE A 64 -1.73 5.08 8.17
N HIS A 65 -2.31 4.47 9.19
CA HIS A 65 -1.63 4.36 10.47
C HIS A 65 -0.34 3.53 10.36
N LYS A 66 0.72 3.93 11.07
CA LYS A 66 2.05 3.26 11.05
C LYS A 66 1.97 1.74 11.25
N ASN A 67 1.12 1.28 12.17
CA ASN A 67 0.93 -0.15 12.43
C ASN A 67 0.25 -0.87 11.25
N ASN A 68 -0.68 -0.20 10.55
CA ASN A 68 -1.33 -0.78 9.38
C ASN A 68 -0.34 -0.86 8.21
N ALA A 69 0.47 0.17 7.99
CA ALA A 69 1.57 0.12 7.03
C ALA A 69 2.55 -1.02 7.36
N GLY A 70 2.98 -1.15 8.61
CA GLY A 70 3.83 -2.25 9.09
C GLY A 70 3.22 -3.64 8.85
N ARG A 71 1.94 -3.84 9.23
CA ARG A 71 1.21 -5.09 8.98
C ARG A 71 1.15 -5.42 7.49
N ARG A 72 0.91 -4.44 6.63
CA ARG A 72 0.84 -4.65 5.17
C ARG A 72 2.21 -4.96 4.57
N LYS A 73 3.28 -4.32 5.02
CA LYS A 73 4.66 -4.65 4.64
C LYS A 73 5.03 -6.08 5.02
N SER A 74 4.81 -6.45 6.29
CA SER A 74 5.09 -7.80 6.79
C SER A 74 4.33 -8.88 6.01
N ARG A 75 3.04 -8.69 5.74
CA ARG A 75 2.24 -9.64 4.94
C ARG A 75 2.75 -9.81 3.51
N LEU A 76 3.22 -8.72 2.90
CA LEU A 76 3.72 -8.75 1.52
C LEU A 76 5.03 -9.53 1.43
N VAL A 77 5.95 -9.31 2.37
CA VAL A 77 7.19 -10.07 2.48
C VAL A 77 6.91 -11.54 2.77
N ALA A 78 6.06 -11.86 3.76
CA ALA A 78 5.69 -13.23 4.06
C ALA A 78 5.01 -13.97 2.88
N THR A 79 4.36 -13.23 1.98
CA THR A 79 3.78 -13.80 0.75
C THR A 79 4.86 -14.11 -0.28
N LEU A 80 5.86 -13.24 -0.42
CA LEU A 80 7.04 -13.47 -1.26
C LEU A 80 7.80 -14.71 -0.75
N ASP A 81 8.13 -14.75 0.53
CA ASP A 81 8.89 -15.85 1.14
C ASP A 81 8.17 -17.19 0.97
N ARG A 82 6.85 -17.22 1.20
CA ARG A 82 6.03 -18.42 0.98
C ARG A 82 6.03 -18.84 -0.49
N ALA A 83 5.98 -17.89 -1.43
CA ALA A 83 6.00 -18.20 -2.87
C ALA A 83 7.37 -18.74 -3.31
N SER A 84 8.46 -18.20 -2.75
CA SER A 84 9.83 -18.67 -3.02
C SER A 84 10.13 -20.04 -2.41
N ASN A 85 9.63 -20.31 -1.20
CA ASN A 85 9.85 -21.57 -0.47
C ASN A 85 8.94 -22.73 -0.90
N LYS A 86 7.99 -22.51 -1.82
CA LYS A 86 7.10 -23.57 -2.34
C LYS A 86 7.71 -24.34 -3.52
N LYS A 87 9.01 -24.19 -3.75
CA LYS A 87 9.79 -25.02 -4.68
C LYS A 87 10.27 -26.28 -3.99
#